data_AF-A0AAW6KE93-F1
#
_entry.id   AF-A0AAW6KE93-F1
#
_cell.length_a   1.000
_cell.length_b   1.000
_cell.length_c   1.000
_cell.angle_alpha   90.00
_cell.angle_beta   90.00
_cell.angle_gamma   90.00
#
_symmetry.space_group_name_H-M   'P 1'
#
loop_
_entity.id
_entity.type
_entity.pdbx_description
1 polymer ?
#
loop_
_entity_poly.entity_id
_entity_poly.type
_entity_poly.pdbx_seq_one_letter_code
_entity_poly.pdbx_strand_id
1 'polypeptide(L)'
;MAKYRKKPVEVEAKLFEMGMEDGYACYPLFSNKFLGFYPKNGYLPKAGRKPAIKTLEGWYEVEVGKHYIVTGVKGERYPVEKEIFEETYEKVTE
;
A
#
# COMPACT_ATOMS: atom_id res chain seq x y z
N MET A 1 9.73 33.79 -6.64
CA MET A 1 9.23 32.41 -6.50
C MET A 1 7.82 32.47 -5.96
N ALA A 2 6.87 31.77 -6.57
CA ALA A 2 5.49 31.73 -6.09
C ALA A 2 5.33 30.64 -5.02
N LYS A 3 4.62 30.96 -3.94
CA LYS A 3 4.27 30.00 -2.87
C LYS A 3 2.84 29.52 -3.11
N TYR A 4 2.62 28.22 -2.98
CA TYR A 4 1.31 27.61 -3.17
C TYR A 4 0.96 26.76 -1.95
N ARG A 5 -0.33 26.66 -1.64
CA ARG A 5 -0.89 25.77 -0.61
C ARG A 5 -1.69 24.67 -1.32
N LYS A 6 -1.53 23.41 -0.88
CA LYS A 6 -2.32 22.28 -1.38
C LYS A 6 -3.79 22.48 -0.98
N LYS A 7 -4.72 22.19 -1.88
CA LYS A 7 -6.16 22.18 -1.53
C LYS A 7 -6.42 21.10 -0.48
N PRO A 8 -7.30 21.33 0.52
CA PRO A 8 -7.76 20.27 1.39
C PRO A 8 -8.50 19.23 0.53
N VAL A 9 -8.10 17.97 0.63
CA VAL A 9 -8.67 16.86 -0.12
C VAL A 9 -9.01 15.78 0.90
N GLU A 10 -10.29 15.42 0.95
CA GLU A 10 -10.77 14.27 1.69
C GLU A 10 -10.38 13.00 0.93
N VAL A 11 -9.90 11.99 1.64
CA VAL A 11 -9.46 10.72 1.07
C VAL A 11 -10.11 9.57 1.80
N GLU A 12 -10.38 8.49 1.08
CA GLU A 12 -10.81 7.23 1.68
C GLU A 12 -9.58 6.41 2.06
N ALA A 13 -9.56 5.91 3.29
CA ALA A 13 -8.49 5.05 3.77
C ALA A 13 -9.05 3.89 4.58
N LYS A 14 -8.45 2.72 4.42
CA LYS A 14 -8.78 1.54 5.21
C LYS A 14 -7.52 0.84 5.68
N LEU A 15 -7.49 0.40 6.93
CA LEU A 15 -6.39 -0.39 7.45
C LEU A 15 -6.24 -1.66 6.61
N PHE A 16 -5.01 -1.99 6.22
CA PHE A 16 -4.74 -3.10 5.33
C PHE A 16 -5.13 -4.43 6.00
N GLU A 17 -5.93 -5.21 5.27
CA GLU A 17 -6.36 -6.56 5.63
C GLU A 17 -6.01 -7.53 4.50
N MET A 18 -5.81 -8.81 4.86
CA MET A 18 -5.61 -9.88 3.88
C MET A 18 -6.76 -9.90 2.87
N GLY A 19 -6.42 -9.91 1.59
CA GLY A 19 -7.36 -9.86 0.48
C GLY A 19 -7.32 -8.53 -0.29
N MET A 20 -6.86 -7.45 0.35
CA MET A 20 -6.77 -6.11 -0.27
C MET A 20 -5.56 -5.94 -1.20
N GLU A 21 -4.61 -6.88 -1.19
CA GLU A 21 -3.39 -6.82 -1.99
C GLU A 21 -3.63 -7.00 -3.49
N ASP A 22 -2.88 -6.26 -4.31
CA ASP A 22 -2.89 -6.41 -5.77
C ASP A 22 -1.94 -7.52 -6.24
N GLY A 23 -1.03 -7.94 -5.36
CA GLY A 23 -0.03 -8.96 -5.63
C GLY A 23 0.81 -9.30 -4.41
N TYR A 24 1.95 -9.92 -4.68
CA TYR A 24 2.84 -10.44 -3.65
C TYR A 24 4.30 -10.17 -3.97
N ALA A 25 5.05 -9.70 -2.97
CA ALA A 25 6.50 -9.82 -2.96
C ALA A 25 6.89 -11.26 -2.62
N CYS A 26 7.76 -11.85 -3.44
CA CYS A 26 8.16 -13.23 -3.30
C CYS A 26 9.61 -13.36 -2.81
N TYR A 27 9.80 -14.29 -1.88
CA TYR A 27 11.08 -14.60 -1.24
C TYR A 27 11.27 -16.12 -1.19
N PRO A 28 12.42 -16.69 -1.58
CA PRO A 28 12.65 -18.11 -1.47
C PRO A 28 12.49 -18.58 -0.02
N LEU A 29 11.94 -19.76 0.20
CA LEU A 29 11.58 -20.26 1.54
C LEU A 29 12.75 -20.29 2.54
N PHE A 30 13.96 -20.49 2.03
CA PHE A 30 15.19 -20.64 2.83
C PHE A 30 16.13 -19.42 2.71
N SER A 31 15.70 -18.30 2.12
CA SER A 31 16.54 -17.11 1.98
C SER A 31 15.74 -15.83 1.91
N ASN A 32 16.24 -14.74 2.49
CA ASN A 32 15.65 -13.40 2.36
C ASN A 32 16.00 -12.70 1.04
N LYS A 33 16.41 -13.44 0.01
CA LYS A 33 16.70 -12.86 -1.30
C LYS A 33 15.38 -12.46 -1.97
N PHE A 34 15.22 -11.17 -2.27
CA PHE A 34 14.05 -10.70 -3.00
C PHE A 34 14.02 -11.24 -4.43
N LEU A 35 12.95 -11.95 -4.81
CA LEU A 35 12.76 -12.47 -6.17
C LEU A 35 12.09 -11.46 -7.09
N GLY A 36 11.18 -10.65 -6.55
CA GLY A 36 10.34 -9.74 -7.32
C GLY A 36 8.89 -9.70 -6.85
N PHE A 37 8.13 -8.83 -7.48
CA PHE A 37 6.69 -8.68 -7.28
C PHE A 37 5.90 -9.42 -8.34
N TYR A 38 4.85 -10.12 -7.93
CA TYR A 38 4.00 -10.92 -8.80
C TYR A 38 2.53 -10.52 -8.58
N PRO A 39 1.76 -10.22 -9.65
CA PRO A 39 0.36 -9.85 -9.51
C PRO A 39 -0.48 -11.02 -9.00
N LYS A 40 -1.52 -10.74 -8.22
CA LYS A 40 -2.38 -11.74 -7.57
C LYS A 40 -3.07 -12.67 -8.57
N ASN A 41 -3.43 -12.14 -9.74
CA ASN A 41 -4.09 -12.88 -10.82
C ASN A 41 -3.10 -13.51 -11.82
N GLY A 42 -1.81 -13.49 -11.53
CA GLY A 42 -0.76 -14.02 -12.42
C GLY A 42 -0.11 -15.30 -11.90
N TYR A 43 0.98 -15.69 -12.56
CA TYR A 43 1.84 -16.77 -12.07
C TYR A 43 2.48 -16.38 -10.74
N LEU A 44 2.36 -17.26 -9.74
CA LEU A 44 2.98 -17.09 -8.44
C LEU A 44 4.02 -18.20 -8.20
N PRO A 45 5.29 -17.85 -7.96
CA PRO A 45 6.31 -18.85 -7.68
C PRO A 45 6.02 -19.60 -6.37
N LYS A 46 6.60 -20.80 -6.24
CA LYS A 46 6.64 -21.58 -4.99
C LYS A 46 7.68 -20.94 -4.06
N ALA A 47 7.26 -19.90 -3.37
CA ALA A 47 8.09 -19.05 -2.53
C ALA A 47 7.25 -18.53 -1.35
N GLY A 48 7.91 -18.04 -0.30
CA GLY A 48 7.27 -17.23 0.73
C GLY A 48 6.73 -15.94 0.10
N ARG A 49 5.53 -15.53 0.52
CA ARG A 49 4.80 -14.41 -0.06
C ARG A 49 4.49 -13.38 1.01
N LYS A 50 4.76 -12.12 0.71
CA LYS A 50 4.27 -10.97 1.46
C LYS A 50 3.30 -10.19 0.58
N PRO A 51 2.18 -9.69 1.11
CA PRO A 51 1.23 -8.92 0.32
C PRO A 51 1.86 -7.60 -0.17
N ALA A 52 1.47 -7.18 -1.36
CA ALA A 52 1.95 -5.95 -1.97
C ALA A 52 0.84 -5.20 -2.72
N ILE A 53 0.93 -3.87 -2.71
CA ILE A 53 0.03 -2.95 -3.42
C ILE A 53 0.77 -2.36 -4.62
N LYS A 54 0.08 -2.25 -5.75
CA LYS A 54 0.60 -1.60 -6.96
C LYS A 54 0.29 -0.10 -6.87
N THR A 55 1.30 0.70 -6.55
CA THR A 55 1.22 2.17 -6.55
C THR A 55 1.66 2.75 -7.91
N LEU A 56 1.56 4.07 -8.05
CA LEU A 56 2.08 4.79 -9.22
C LEU A 56 3.61 4.77 -9.32
N GLU A 57 4.29 4.65 -8.19
CA GLU A 57 5.76 4.64 -8.09
C GLU A 57 6.35 3.23 -8.22
N GLY A 58 5.51 2.21 -8.11
CA GLY A 58 5.93 0.82 -8.21
C GLY A 58 5.13 -0.08 -7.29
N TRP A 59 5.70 -1.23 -6.96
CA TRP A 59 5.09 -2.13 -5.99
C TRP A 59 5.60 -1.80 -4.59
N TYR A 60 4.71 -1.88 -3.60
CA TYR A 60 5.03 -1.62 -2.21
C TYR A 60 4.57 -2.80 -1.34
N GLU A 61 5.45 -3.32 -0.48
CA GLU A 61 5.11 -4.38 0.47
C GLU A 61 4.29 -3.83 1.62
N VAL A 62 3.17 -4.48 1.92
CA VAL A 62 2.28 -4.06 3.00
C VAL A 62 2.20 -5.14 4.06
N GLU A 63 1.74 -4.75 5.24
CA GLU A 63 1.58 -5.66 6.38
C GLU A 63 0.29 -5.33 7.12
N VAL A 64 -0.43 -6.39 7.49
CA VAL A 64 -1.71 -6.29 8.21
C VAL A 64 -1.48 -5.56 9.53
N GLY A 65 -2.33 -4.57 9.80
CA GLY A 65 -2.26 -3.78 11.03
C GLY A 65 -1.18 -2.68 11.06
N LYS A 66 -0.26 -2.65 10.08
CA LYS A 66 0.79 -1.62 9.99
C LYS A 66 0.56 -0.56 8.93
N HIS A 67 -0.22 -0.84 7.90
CA HIS A 67 -0.41 0.09 6.78
C HIS A 67 -1.88 0.40 6.58
N TYR A 68 -2.25 1.67 6.41
CA TYR A 68 -3.50 2.06 5.77
C TYR A 68 -3.30 2.05 4.26
N ILE A 69 -4.33 1.61 3.52
CA ILE A 69 -4.39 1.80 2.07
C ILE A 69 -5.27 3.00 1.82
N VAL A 70 -4.65 4.08 1.33
CA VAL A 70 -5.32 5.32 0.98
C VAL A 70 -5.65 5.29 -0.51
N THR A 71 -6.86 5.74 -0.84
CA THR A 71 -7.33 5.90 -2.21
C THR A 71 -7.28 7.39 -2.57
N GLY A 72 -6.42 7.73 -3.54
CA GLY A 72 -6.26 9.07 -4.06
C GLY A 72 -7.39 9.49 -4.99
N VAL A 73 -7.33 10.74 -5.46
CA VAL A 73 -8.43 11.40 -6.19
C VAL A 73 -8.76 10.71 -7.52
N LYS A 74 -7.80 10.04 -8.16
CA LYS A 74 -8.00 9.31 -9.43
C LYS A 74 -8.15 7.80 -9.20
N GLY A 75 -8.40 7.37 -7.97
CA GLY A 75 -8.49 5.95 -7.60
C GLY A 75 -7.13 5.26 -7.45
N GLU A 76 -6.02 6.01 -7.47
CA GLU A 76 -4.71 5.45 -7.15
C GLU A 76 -4.66 4.96 -5.71
N ARG A 77 -4.08 3.79 -5.49
CA ARG A 77 -3.92 3.22 -4.14
C ARG A 77 -2.47 3.37 -3.72
N TYR A 78 -2.26 3.86 -2.50
CA TYR A 78 -0.93 3.89 -1.90
C TYR A 78 -1.00 3.54 -0.41
N PRO A 79 -0.04 2.77 0.10
CA PRO A 79 0.05 2.48 1.51
C PRO A 79 0.67 3.66 2.27
N VAL A 80 0.20 3.87 3.50
CA VAL A 80 0.77 4.79 4.48
C VAL A 80 0.89 4.02 5.79
N GLU A 81 2.03 4.12 6.47
CA GLU A 81 2.17 3.49 7.78
C GLU A 81 1.15 4.03 8.78
N LYS A 82 0.65 3.17 9.65
CA LYS A 82 -0.43 3.46 10.59
C LYS A 82 -0.12 4.67 11.46
N GLU A 83 1.09 4.73 12.01
CA GLU A 83 1.52 5.82 12.90
C GLU A 83 1.57 7.16 12.15
N ILE A 84 2.09 7.17 10.92
CA ILE A 84 2.11 8.36 10.07
C ILE A 84 0.69 8.76 9.67
N PHE A 85 -0.17 7.80 9.34
CA PHE A 85 -1.53 8.09 8.94
C PHE A 85 -2.33 8.75 10.06
N GLU A 86 -2.25 8.21 11.28
CA GLU A 86 -2.96 8.74 12.44
C GLU A 86 -2.44 10.12 12.89
N GLU A 87 -1.17 10.45 12.61
CA GLU A 87 -0.59 11.78 12.88
C GLU A 87 -0.95 12.82 11.81
N THR A 88 -1.13 12.40 10.55
CA THR A 88 -1.25 13.31 9.40
C THR A 88 -2.65 13.41 8.81
N TYR A 89 -3.57 12.54 9.21
CA TYR A 89 -4.97 12.53 8.74
C TYR A 89 -5.92 12.62 9.93
N GLU A 90 -6.93 13.47 9.78
CA GLU A 90 -8.02 13.60 10.75
C GLU A 90 -9.30 13.00 10.16
N LYS A 91 -10.06 12.29 10.99
CA LYS A 91 -11.35 11.75 10.58
C LYS A 91 -12.32 12.90 10.38
N VAL A 92 -12.89 13.01 9.19
CA VAL A 92 -14.00 13.94 8.94
C VAL A 92 -15.25 13.35 9.60
N THR A 93 -15.75 14.03 10.63
CA THR A 93 -17.09 13.79 11.16
C THR A 93 -18.06 14.66 10.38
N GLU A 94 -19.04 14.04 9.72
CA GLU A 94 -20.20 14.72 9.17
C GLU A 94 -21.06 15.36 10.28
#